data_AF-A0A9Q0ZFL1-F1
#
_entry.id   AF-A0A9Q0ZFL1-F1
#
_cell.length_a   1.000
_cell.length_b   1.000
_cell.length_c   1.000
_cell.angle_alpha   90.00
_cell.angle_beta   90.00
_cell.angle_gamma   90.00
#
_symmetry.space_group_name_H-M   'P 1'
#
loop_
_entity.id
_entity.type
_entity.pdbx_description
1 polymer ?
#
loop_
_entity_poly.entity_id
_entity_poly.type
_entity_poly.pdbx_seq_one_letter_code
_entity_poly.pdbx_strand_id
1 'polypeptide(L)'
;MYLHDKPGPDNCPQEVYDALVDTLEHVSQYEGYIHETGQGVRILLRYMSVLLSHPQQRCAQEMMDLPKSLTKRSPASDPANAEEGAPISSQ
;
A
#
# COMPACT_ATOMS: atom_id res chain seq x y z
N MET A 1 0.46 -7.18 -11.93
CA MET A 1 -0.72 -7.11 -11.04
C MET A 1 -1.42 -8.45 -11.13
N TYR A 2 -1.64 -9.12 -10.00
CA TYR A 2 -2.28 -10.42 -9.90
C TYR A 2 -3.46 -10.31 -8.92
N LEU A 3 -4.66 -10.65 -9.41
CA LEU A 3 -5.89 -10.67 -8.61
C LEU A 3 -6.32 -12.12 -8.48
N HIS A 4 -6.63 -12.55 -7.26
CA HIS A 4 -7.00 -13.93 -7.03
C HIS A 4 -8.03 -14.09 -5.92
N ASP A 5 -8.78 -15.18 -6.01
CA ASP A 5 -9.65 -15.63 -4.93
C ASP A 5 -8.85 -16.31 -3.81
N LYS A 6 -9.53 -16.66 -2.73
CA LYS A 6 -8.93 -17.41 -1.64
C LYS A 6 -8.32 -18.73 -2.14
N PRO A 7 -7.18 -19.17 -1.60
CA PRO A 7 -6.63 -20.49 -1.91
C PRO A 7 -7.65 -21.60 -1.68
N GLY A 8 -7.59 -22.62 -2.52
CA GLY A 8 -8.47 -23.79 -2.46
C GLY A 8 -7.80 -25.01 -3.10
N PRO A 9 -8.44 -26.19 -3.06
CA PRO A 9 -7.87 -27.43 -3.59
C PRO A 9 -7.44 -27.33 -5.06
N ASP A 10 -8.19 -26.57 -5.86
CA ASP A 10 -7.94 -26.35 -7.28
C ASP A 10 -7.37 -24.95 -7.58
N ASN A 11 -7.05 -24.18 -6.54
CA ASN A 11 -6.54 -22.82 -6.66
C ASN A 11 -5.34 -22.63 -5.73
N CYS A 12 -4.14 -22.63 -6.31
CA CYS A 12 -2.90 -22.36 -5.62
C CYS A 12 -2.33 -20.99 -6.04
N PRO A 13 -2.72 -19.87 -5.38
CA PRO A 13 -2.19 -18.56 -5.73
C PRO A 13 -0.67 -18.44 -5.63
N GLN A 14 -0.04 -19.24 -4.77
CA GLN A 14 1.40 -19.23 -4.60
C GLN A 14 2.13 -19.70 -5.86
N GLU A 15 1.69 -20.78 -6.49
CA GLU A 15 2.29 -21.27 -7.74
C GLU A 15 2.25 -20.22 -8.85
N VAL A 16 1.13 -19.50 -8.96
CA VAL A 16 0.99 -18.40 -9.92
C VAL A 16 1.91 -17.24 -9.56
N TYR A 17 2.00 -16.88 -8.27
CA TYR A 17 2.88 -15.82 -7.81
C TYR A 17 4.35 -16.13 -8.09
N ASP A 18 4.80 -17.36 -7.82
CA ASP A 18 6.18 -17.80 -8.06
C ASP A 18 6.52 -17.71 -9.56
N ALA A 19 5.64 -18.18 -10.44
CA ALA A 19 5.84 -18.06 -11.88
C ALA A 19 5.92 -16.58 -12.36
N LEU A 20 5.17 -15.68 -11.71
CA LEU A 20 5.25 -14.24 -12.00
C LEU A 20 6.58 -13.64 -11.52
N VAL A 21 7.09 -14.07 -10.35
CA VAL A 21 8.41 -13.67 -9.86
C VAL A 21 9.49 -14.09 -10.83
N ASP A 22 9.51 -15.36 -11.26
CA ASP A 22 10.47 -15.89 -12.23
C ASP A 22 10.43 -15.08 -13.54
N THR A 23 9.23 -14.72 -14.00
CA THR A 23 9.07 -13.89 -15.20
C THR A 23 9.68 -12.49 -15.03
N LEU A 24 9.53 -11.90 -13.84
CA LEU A 24 10.05 -10.56 -13.56
C LEU A 24 11.58 -10.50 -13.41
N GLU A 25 12.25 -11.61 -13.14
CA GLU A 25 13.72 -11.66 -13.19
C GLU A 25 14.28 -11.35 -14.58
N HIS A 26 13.45 -11.50 -15.62
CA HIS A 26 13.83 -11.33 -17.02
C HIS A 26 13.42 -9.97 -17.60
N VAL A 27 12.72 -9.12 -16.85
CA VAL A 27 12.31 -7.78 -17.32
C VAL A 27 13.28 -6.71 -16.83
N SER A 28 13.15 -5.49 -17.38
CA SER A 28 13.97 -4.38 -16.92
C SER A 28 13.67 -4.03 -15.46
N GLN A 29 14.66 -3.53 -14.72
CA GLN A 29 14.48 -3.06 -13.34
C GLN A 29 13.36 -2.01 -13.19
N TYR A 30 13.03 -1.29 -14.27
CA TYR A 30 11.97 -0.29 -14.28
C TYR A 30 10.57 -0.91 -14.34
N GLU A 31 10.46 -2.18 -14.74
CA GLU A 31 9.21 -2.93 -14.96
C GLU A 31 8.97 -4.02 -13.90
N GLY A 32 9.92 -4.23 -13.00
CA GLY A 32 9.94 -5.25 -11.93
C GLY A 32 8.94 -5.06 -10.78
N TYR A 33 7.73 -4.55 -11.04
CA TYR A 33 6.70 -4.38 -10.02
C TYR A 33 5.71 -5.54 -10.01
N ILE A 34 5.59 -6.21 -8.85
CA ILE A 34 4.60 -7.26 -8.59
C ILE A 34 3.67 -6.86 -7.44
N HIS A 35 2.39 -6.79 -7.75
CA HIS A 35 1.33 -6.58 -6.76
C HIS A 35 0.35 -7.74 -6.86
N GLU A 36 0.12 -8.39 -5.74
CA GLU A 36 -0.91 -9.41 -5.55
C GLU A 36 -1.99 -8.86 -4.62
N THR A 37 -3.25 -9.15 -4.93
CA THR A 37 -4.32 -8.98 -3.95
C THR A 37 -5.54 -9.87 -4.22
N GLY A 38 -6.00 -10.55 -3.18
CA GLY A 38 -7.37 -11.06 -3.07
C GLY A 38 -8.33 -10.16 -2.29
N GLN A 39 -7.98 -8.89 -2.04
CA GLN A 39 -8.80 -7.95 -1.26
C GLN A 39 -9.58 -6.99 -2.17
N GLY A 40 -10.51 -6.24 -1.57
CA GLY A 40 -11.43 -5.37 -2.31
C GLY A 40 -10.78 -4.15 -3.00
N VAL A 41 -11.59 -3.45 -3.79
CA VAL A 41 -11.20 -2.35 -4.72
C VAL A 41 -10.24 -1.30 -4.12
N ARG A 42 -10.30 -1.02 -2.82
CA ARG A 42 -9.45 -0.01 -2.19
C ARG A 42 -7.95 -0.31 -2.34
N ILE A 43 -7.52 -1.56 -2.15
CA ILE A 43 -6.10 -1.90 -2.28
C ILE A 43 -5.69 -1.93 -3.75
N LEU A 44 -6.59 -2.39 -4.63
CA LEU A 44 -6.36 -2.37 -6.08
C LEU A 44 -6.08 -0.96 -6.58
N LEU A 45 -6.93 0.01 -6.20
CA LEU A 45 -6.74 1.40 -6.57
C LEU A 45 -5.40 1.96 -6.07
N ARG A 46 -4.97 1.57 -4.87
CA ARG A 46 -3.65 1.95 -4.33
C ARG A 46 -2.51 1.43 -5.19
N TYR A 47 -2.54 0.14 -5.55
CA TYR A 47 -1.51 -0.44 -6.42
C TYR A 47 -1.53 0.15 -7.82
N MET A 48 -2.72 0.43 -8.37
CA MET A 48 -2.84 1.11 -9.66
C MET A 48 -2.20 2.51 -9.62
N SER A 49 -2.41 3.29 -8.55
CA SER A 49 -1.77 4.60 -8.41
C SER A 49 -0.24 4.53 -8.47
N VAL A 50 0.37 3.46 -7.93
CA VAL A 50 1.81 3.24 -8.05
C VAL A 50 2.19 2.96 -9.52
N LEU A 51 1.47 2.05 -10.17
CA LEU A 51 1.78 1.61 -11.53
C LEU A 51 1.55 2.70 -12.60
N LEU A 52 0.69 3.68 -12.33
CA LEU A 52 0.48 4.85 -13.19
C LEU A 52 1.69 5.82 -13.21
N SER A 53 2.63 5.67 -12.27
CA SER A 53 3.85 6.48 -12.24
C SER A 53 4.79 6.10 -13.38
N HIS A 54 5.47 7.09 -13.97
CA HIS A 54 6.40 6.85 -15.07
C HIS A 54 7.51 5.84 -14.66
N PRO A 55 7.78 4.78 -15.44
CA PRO A 55 8.70 3.71 -15.04
C PRO A 55 10.12 4.16 -14.66
N GLN A 56 10.63 5.21 -15.31
CA GLN A 56 11.97 5.76 -15.01
C GLN A 56 11.98 6.75 -13.84
N GLN A 57 10.81 7.17 -13.33
CA GLN A 57 10.69 8.15 -12.25
C GLN A 57 10.21 7.53 -10.93
N ARG A 58 9.70 6.29 -10.97
CA ARG A 58 9.35 5.53 -9.77
C ARG A 58 10.60 4.91 -9.14
N CYS A 59 10.62 4.80 -7.82
CA CYS A 59 11.68 4.06 -7.11
C CYS A 59 11.50 2.55 -7.30
N ALA A 60 12.38 1.73 -6.73
CA ALA A 60 12.17 0.28 -6.71
C ALA A 60 11.08 -0.08 -5.69
N GLN A 61 10.40 -1.21 -5.90
CA GLN A 61 9.24 -1.59 -5.08
C GLN A 61 9.60 -1.77 -3.59
N GLU A 62 10.78 -2.28 -3.29
CA GLU A 62 11.33 -2.45 -1.93
C GLU A 62 11.67 -1.12 -1.23
N MET A 63 11.86 -0.04 -2.00
CA MET A 63 12.12 1.31 -1.49
C MET A 63 10.85 2.16 -1.38
N MET A 64 9.69 1.63 -1.78
CA MET A 64 8.41 2.35 -1.66
C MET A 64 7.90 2.36 -0.21
N ASP A 65 8.05 3.50 0.47
CA ASP A 65 7.37 3.74 1.74
C ASP A 65 6.01 4.44 1.49
N LEU A 66 4.94 3.65 1.35
CA LEU A 66 3.61 4.23 1.28
C LEU A 66 3.05 4.47 2.68
N PRO A 67 2.45 5.65 2.95
CA PRO A 67 1.82 5.94 4.23
C PRO A 67 0.87 4.84 4.69
N LYS A 68 0.97 4.46 5.97
CA LYS A 68 0.07 3.47 6.59
C LYS A 68 -1.36 4.02 6.59
N SER A 69 -2.33 3.12 6.42
CA SER A 69 -3.75 3.51 6.37
C SER A 69 -4.18 4.17 7.67
N LEU A 70 -4.92 5.28 7.56
CA LEU A 70 -5.44 6.05 8.71
C LEU A 70 -6.45 5.26 9.56
N THR A 71 -7.03 4.18 9.05
CA THR A 71 -7.99 3.34 9.78
C THR A 71 -7.40 2.57 10.96
N LYS A 72 -6.07 2.56 11.13
CA LYS A 72 -5.40 2.00 12.32
C LYS A 72 -5.05 3.04 13.39
N ARG A 73 -5.38 4.33 13.21
CA ARG A 73 -5.40 5.25 14.35
C ARG A 73 -6.67 4.96 15.15
N SER A 74 -6.55 4.15 16.20
CA SER A 74 -7.46 4.27 17.33
C SER A 74 -7.49 5.75 17.74
N PRO A 75 -8.65 6.32 18.09
CA PRO A 75 -8.66 7.66 18.67
C PRO A 75 -7.67 7.62 19.84
N ALA A 76 -6.64 8.48 19.78
CA ALA A 76 -5.80 8.69 20.93
C ALA A 76 -6.77 9.07 22.06
N SER A 77 -6.78 8.30 23.13
CA SER A 77 -7.41 8.73 24.37
C SER A 77 -6.75 10.05 24.75
N ASP A 78 -7.47 11.15 24.54
CA ASP A 78 -7.07 12.49 24.96
C ASP A 78 -6.66 12.40 26.44
N PRO A 79 -5.45 12.82 26.84
CA PRO A 79 -5.26 13.22 28.22
C PRO A 79 -6.13 14.46 28.40
N ALA A 80 -7.13 14.35 29.27
CA ALA A 80 -7.94 15.46 29.71
C ALA A 80 -7.01 16.61 30.16
N ASN A 81 -6.79 17.58 29.28
CA ASN A 81 -6.28 18.88 29.66
C ASN A 81 -7.50 19.79 29.75
N ALA A 82 -8.19 19.68 30.89
CA ALA A 82 -8.82 20.84 31.46
C ALA A 82 -7.72 21.92 31.54
N GLU A 83 -7.89 23.02 30.84
CA GLU A 83 -8.37 24.26 31.46
C GLU A 83 -8.46 25.35 30.38
N GLU A 84 -9.68 25.85 30.29
CA GLU A 84 -10.14 27.00 29.54
C GLU A 84 -9.54 28.29 30.13
N GLY A 85 -9.08 29.22 29.28
CA GLY A 85 -8.72 30.56 29.75
C GLY A 85 -7.72 31.31 28.90
N ALA A 86 -8.13 31.76 27.70
CA ALA A 86 -7.54 32.98 27.15
C ALA A 86 -7.99 34.17 28.02
N PRO A 87 -7.11 35.16 28.24
CA PRO A 87 -7.49 36.47 27.72
C PRO A 87 -6.35 37.19 27.01
N ILE A 88 -6.78 37.92 25.99
CA ILE A 88 -6.05 38.89 25.20
C ILE A 88 -5.68 40.08 26.10
N SER A 89 -4.46 40.61 26.00
CA SER A 89 -4.23 42.04 26.26
C SER A 89 -3.02 42.53 25.46
N SER A 90 -3.31 43.19 24.34
CA SER A 90 -2.42 44.17 23.73
C SER A 90 -2.44 45.43 24.59
N GLN A 91 -1.29 45.85 25.12
CA GLN A 91 -0.66 47.17 25.01
C GLN A 91 0.40 47.35 26.09
#